data_AF-A0A1G1LLH6-F1
#
_entry.id   AF-A0A1G1LLH6-F1
#
_cell.length_a   1.000
_cell.length_b   1.000
_cell.length_c   1.000
_cell.angle_alpha   90.00
_cell.angle_beta   90.00
_cell.angle_gamma   90.00
#
_symmetry.space_group_name_H-M   'P 1'
#
loop_
_entity.id
_entity.type
_entity.pdbx_description
1 polymer ?
#
loop_
_entity_poly.entity_id
_entity_poly.type
_entity_poly.pdbx_seq_one_letter_code
_entity_poly.pdbx_strand_id
1 'polypeptide(L)'
;MFIRRKKKIGQTTLEYVILLVVVIGAFYAASLYLKRGVQGRWKIAVDDLGDQYDPRLARTSINQILMQNIETTIVAQNVVNGFWTLRVDTTNSIELKRGTANVMGY
;
A
#
# COMPACT_ATOMS: atom_id res chain seq x y z
N MET A 1 14.84 -65.47 39.37
CA MET A 1 14.99 -64.31 38.46
C MET A 1 13.68 -63.54 38.43
N PHE A 2 13.59 -62.33 39.00
CA PHE A 2 12.33 -61.60 39.15
C PHE A 2 12.21 -60.44 38.14
N ILE A 3 11.33 -60.60 37.14
CA ILE A 3 11.09 -59.59 36.11
C ILE A 3 10.01 -58.61 36.59
N ARG A 4 10.43 -57.45 37.10
CA ARG A 4 9.53 -56.33 37.41
C ARG A 4 8.96 -55.72 36.11
N ARG A 5 7.79 -56.19 35.67
CA ARG A 5 7.02 -55.53 34.59
C ARG A 5 6.63 -54.11 35.06
N LYS A 6 7.21 -53.07 34.45
CA LYS A 6 6.72 -51.69 34.65
C LYS A 6 5.28 -51.61 34.11
N LYS A 7 4.31 -51.22 34.94
CA LYS A 7 2.96 -50.89 34.46
C LYS A 7 3.07 -49.74 33.47
N LYS A 8 2.56 -49.90 32.25
CA LYS A 8 2.22 -48.77 31.37
C LYS A 8 0.98 -48.11 31.93
N ILE A 9 1.16 -47.16 32.85
CA ILE A 9 0.09 -46.30 33.35
C ILE A 9 -0.18 -45.28 32.24
N GLY A 10 -1.44 -45.13 31.82
CA GLY A 10 -1.83 -44.12 30.85
C GLY A 10 -1.68 -42.71 31.44
N GLN A 11 -1.42 -41.72 30.60
CA GLN A 11 -1.33 -40.32 31.03
C GLN A 11 -2.62 -39.92 31.75
N THR A 12 -2.50 -39.27 32.91
CA THR A 12 -3.69 -38.98 33.73
C THR A 12 -4.50 -37.82 33.13
N THR A 13 -5.83 -37.86 33.27
CA THR A 13 -6.69 -36.76 32.81
C THR A 13 -6.34 -35.41 33.45
N LEU A 14 -5.87 -35.42 34.69
CA LEU A 14 -5.38 -34.23 35.40
C LEU A 14 -4.12 -33.63 34.73
N GLU A 15 -3.18 -34.48 34.32
CA GLU A 15 -1.97 -34.07 33.61
C GLU A 15 -2.28 -33.49 32.21
N TYR A 16 -3.24 -34.10 31.50
CA TYR A 16 -3.74 -33.58 30.22
C TYR A 16 -4.41 -32.21 30.37
N VAL A 17 -5.23 -32.02 31.43
CA VAL A 17 -5.85 -30.72 31.73
C VAL A 17 -4.81 -29.64 32.04
N ILE A 18 -3.76 -29.96 32.81
CA ILE A 18 -2.66 -29.02 33.09
C ILE A 18 -1.95 -28.60 31.80
N LEU A 19 -1.61 -29.54 30.92
CA LEU A 19 -1.01 -29.25 29.62
C LEU A 19 -1.91 -28.37 28.75
N LEU A 20 -3.21 -28.66 28.70
CA LEU A 20 -4.20 -27.90 27.94
C LEU A 20 -4.31 -26.45 28.43
N VAL A 21 -4.28 -26.21 29.74
CA VAL A 21 -4.28 -24.84 30.32
C VAL A 21 -3.00 -24.08 29.94
N VAL A 22 -1.83 -24.71 29.99
CA VAL A 22 -0.56 -24.08 29.58
C VAL A 22 -0.58 -23.70 28.09
N VAL A 23 -1.10 -24.58 27.23
CA VAL A 23 -1.22 -24.33 25.78
C VAL A 23 -2.16 -23.16 25.49
N ILE A 24 -3.33 -23.10 26.14
CA ILE A 24 -4.27 -21.97 25.99
C ILE A 24 -3.64 -20.65 26.48
N GLY A 25 -2.93 -20.68 27.61
CA GLY A 25 -2.21 -19.51 28.13
C GLY A 25 -1.16 -18.97 27.15
N ALA A 26 -0.41 -19.84 26.49
CA ALA A 26 0.56 -19.47 25.47
C ALA A 26 -0.09 -18.81 24.24
N PHE A 27 -1.18 -19.39 23.71
CA PHE A 27 -1.92 -18.78 22.60
C PHE A 27 -2.56 -17.44 22.96
N TYR A 28 -3.04 -17.27 24.19
CA TYR A 28 -3.59 -16.00 24.67
C TYR A 28 -2.50 -14.91 24.77
N ALA A 29 -1.33 -15.24 25.31
CA ALA A 29 -0.18 -14.33 25.38
C ALA A 29 0.32 -13.91 24.00
N ALA A 30 0.47 -14.85 23.06
CA ALA A 30 0.83 -14.58 21.67
C ALA A 30 -0.21 -13.66 20.98
N SER A 31 -1.50 -13.92 21.21
CA SER A 31 -2.60 -13.10 20.68
C SER A 31 -2.55 -11.65 21.18
N LEU A 32 -2.19 -11.43 22.45
CA LEU A 32 -2.02 -10.08 23.02
C LEU A 32 -0.80 -9.36 22.43
N TYR A 33 0.31 -10.06 22.21
CA TYR A 33 1.50 -9.49 21.59
C TYR A 33 1.23 -9.02 20.15
N LEU A 34 0.60 -9.88 19.33
CA LEU A 34 0.22 -9.55 17.95
C LEU A 34 -0.74 -8.36 17.87
N LYS A 35 -1.77 -8.31 18.73
CA LYS A 35 -2.70 -7.17 18.80
C LYS A 35 -1.98 -5.85 19.09
N ARG A 36 -1.05 -5.82 20.06
CA ARG A 36 -0.25 -4.63 20.38
C ARG A 36 0.65 -4.21 19.22
N GLY A 37 1.27 -5.17 18.52
CA GLY A 37 2.10 -4.88 17.34
C GLY A 37 1.32 -4.26 16.18
N VAL A 38 0.12 -4.78 15.88
CA VAL A 38 -0.77 -4.20 14.85
C VAL A 38 -1.27 -2.82 15.28
N GLN A 39 -1.75 -2.67 16.52
CA GLN A 39 -2.23 -1.39 17.05
C GLN A 39 -1.16 -0.30 17.05
N GLY A 40 0.10 -0.62 17.38
CA GLY A 40 1.21 0.32 17.30
C GLY A 40 1.47 0.81 15.87
N ARG A 41 1.49 -0.11 14.89
CA ARG A 41 1.64 0.25 13.46
C ARG A 41 0.46 1.05 12.93
N TRP A 42 -0.76 0.71 13.32
CA TRP A 42 -1.97 1.45 12.94
C TRP A 42 -1.98 2.86 13.52
N LYS A 43 -1.57 3.02 14.79
CA LYS A 43 -1.42 4.36 15.39
C LYS A 43 -0.41 5.19 14.60
N ILE A 44 0.81 4.68 14.35
CA ILE A 44 1.84 5.41 13.60
C ILE A 44 1.33 5.83 12.21
N ALA A 45 0.60 4.96 11.51
CA ALA A 45 0.04 5.30 10.19
C ALA A 45 -1.13 6.32 10.25
N VAL A 46 -1.85 6.41 11.37
CA VAL A 46 -2.88 7.45 11.57
C VAL A 46 -2.25 8.78 11.99
N ASP A 47 -1.24 8.75 12.86
CA ASP A 47 -0.50 9.93 13.30
C ASP A 47 0.23 10.57 12.09
N ASP A 48 0.91 9.78 11.25
CA ASP A 48 1.61 10.23 10.03
C ASP A 48 0.67 10.84 8.97
N LEU A 49 -0.57 10.33 8.84
CA LEU A 49 -1.61 10.94 8.02
C LEU A 49 -2.21 12.20 8.66
N GLY A 50 -2.19 12.30 9.99
CA GLY A 50 -2.67 13.46 10.74
C GLY A 50 -1.71 14.66 10.65
N ASP A 51 -0.41 14.43 10.83
CA ASP A 51 0.63 15.48 10.72
C ASP A 51 0.72 16.09 9.31
N GLN A 52 0.30 15.35 8.28
CA GLN A 52 0.16 15.85 6.91
C GLN A 52 -1.09 16.72 6.68
N TYR A 53 -2.02 16.78 7.62
CA TYR A 53 -3.29 17.51 7.52
C TYR A 53 -3.46 18.54 8.65
N ASP A 54 -2.55 19.51 8.75
CA ASP A 54 -2.81 20.76 9.49
C ASP A 54 -3.48 21.81 8.58
N PRO A 55 -4.80 22.03 8.69
CA PRO A 55 -5.51 23.04 7.90
C PRO A 55 -5.15 24.49 8.28
N ARG A 56 -4.39 24.72 9.36
CA ARG A 56 -3.95 26.07 9.79
C ARG A 56 -2.64 26.51 9.13
N LEU A 57 -1.83 25.56 8.65
CA LEU A 57 -0.52 25.80 8.02
C LEU A 57 -0.41 25.26 6.59
N ALA A 58 -1.51 24.76 6.00
CA ALA A 58 -1.58 24.16 4.67
C ALA A 58 -1.19 25.11 3.52
N ARG A 59 0.12 25.26 3.29
CA ARG A 59 0.72 25.90 2.11
C ARG A 59 0.78 24.94 0.92
N THR A 60 -0.32 24.84 0.20
CA THR A 60 -0.39 23.96 -0.98
C THR A 60 0.13 24.68 -2.23
N SER A 61 1.16 24.12 -2.88
CA SER A 61 1.73 24.61 -4.14
C SER A 61 1.41 23.63 -5.28
N ILE A 62 0.41 23.98 -6.09
CA ILE A 62 0.02 23.20 -7.25
C ILE A 62 0.96 23.55 -8.40
N ASN A 63 1.82 22.61 -8.79
CA ASN A 63 2.67 22.67 -9.97
C ASN A 63 2.26 21.55 -10.93
N GLN A 64 1.33 21.83 -11.83
CA GLN A 64 0.83 20.89 -12.83
C GLN A 64 1.40 21.29 -14.20
N ILE A 65 2.05 20.34 -14.88
CA ILE A 65 2.55 20.49 -16.24
C ILE A 65 1.90 19.41 -17.09
N LEU A 66 1.09 19.81 -18.06
CA LEU A 66 0.57 18.91 -19.09
C LEU A 66 1.38 19.15 -20.37
N MET A 67 2.00 18.09 -20.88
CA MET A 67 2.70 18.11 -22.16
C MET A 67 1.95 17.19 -23.11
N GLN A 68 1.38 17.76 -24.17
CA GLN A 68 0.64 17.03 -25.19
C GLN A 68 1.40 17.15 -26.52
N ASN A 69 2.00 16.04 -26.94
CA ASN A 69 2.49 15.87 -28.30
C ASN A 69 1.38 15.24 -29.15
N ILE A 70 1.13 15.82 -30.33
CA ILE A 70 0.22 15.31 -31.36
C ILE A 70 1.03 15.23 -32.65
N GLU A 71 1.05 14.08 -33.32
CA GLU A 71 1.72 13.93 -34.62
C GLU A 71 0.71 13.42 -35.66
N THR A 72 0.39 14.23 -36.66
CA THR A 72 -0.61 13.87 -37.68
C THR A 72 0.03 13.58 -39.03
N THR A 73 0.00 12.30 -39.43
CA THR A 73 0.70 11.78 -40.62
C THR A 73 -0.24 11.35 -41.74
N ILE A 74 0.07 11.77 -42.98
CA ILE A 74 -0.56 11.42 -44.27
C ILE A 74 0.53 10.78 -45.16
N VAL A 75 0.29 10.15 -46.33
CA VAL A 75 1.36 9.41 -47.09
C VAL A 75 1.38 9.67 -48.62
N ALA A 76 2.59 9.80 -49.22
CA ALA A 76 2.92 10.49 -50.51
C ALA A 76 2.98 9.62 -51.78
N GLN A 77 2.55 8.36 -51.74
CA GLN A 77 2.99 7.42 -52.78
C GLN A 77 2.48 7.76 -54.19
N ASN A 78 3.44 8.12 -55.04
CA ASN A 78 3.26 8.57 -56.41
C ASN A 78 2.91 7.35 -57.30
N VAL A 79 1.69 7.27 -57.84
CA VAL A 79 1.18 6.11 -58.61
C VAL A 79 0.93 6.47 -60.08
N VAL A 80 0.80 5.46 -60.95
CA VAL A 80 0.85 5.57 -62.44
C VAL A 80 -0.03 6.67 -63.06
N ASN A 81 -1.22 6.94 -62.51
CA ASN A 81 -2.17 7.95 -63.03
C ASN A 81 -2.40 9.14 -62.07
N GLY A 82 -1.70 9.22 -60.94
CA GLY A 82 -2.00 10.23 -59.92
C GLY A 82 -1.35 9.93 -58.57
N PHE A 83 -1.27 10.97 -57.73
CA PHE A 83 -0.23 11.05 -56.71
C PHE A 83 -0.83 11.32 -55.32
N TRP A 84 -0.47 10.48 -54.36
CA TRP A 84 -0.87 10.56 -52.95
C TRP A 84 0.01 11.59 -52.19
N THR A 85 -0.30 11.97 -50.94
CA THR A 85 0.34 13.11 -50.24
C THR A 85 0.87 12.83 -48.81
N LEU A 86 2.20 12.94 -48.57
CA LEU A 86 2.87 12.77 -47.25
C LEU A 86 3.07 14.11 -46.58
N ARG A 87 2.70 14.12 -45.31
CA ARG A 87 2.84 15.22 -44.36
C ARG A 87 2.99 14.59 -42.98
N VAL A 88 3.74 15.23 -42.09
CA VAL A 88 3.84 14.88 -40.67
C VAL A 88 3.77 16.19 -39.90
N ASP A 89 2.63 16.49 -39.27
CA ASP A 89 2.46 17.73 -38.49
C ASP A 89 2.57 17.43 -37.00
N THR A 90 3.76 17.65 -36.42
CA THR A 90 3.99 17.46 -34.97
C THR A 90 3.64 18.73 -34.19
N THR A 91 2.43 18.79 -33.63
CA THR A 91 1.99 19.86 -32.73
C THR A 91 2.35 19.53 -31.29
N ASN A 92 3.18 20.36 -30.66
CA ASN A 92 3.48 20.28 -29.22
C ASN A 92 2.73 21.38 -28.47
N SER A 93 1.87 20.99 -27.53
CA SER A 93 1.22 21.88 -26.58
C SER A 93 1.77 21.62 -25.17
N ILE A 94 2.04 22.70 -24.42
CA ILE A 94 2.52 22.63 -23.03
C ILE A 94 1.64 23.57 -22.20
N GLU A 95 0.76 23.00 -21.39
CA GLU A 95 -0.04 23.75 -20.41
C GLU A 95 0.66 23.74 -19.06
N LEU A 96 0.94 24.93 -18.53
CA LEU A 96 1.60 25.14 -17.25
C LEU A 96 0.62 25.76 -16.25
N LYS A 97 0.02 24.93 -15.40
CA LYS A 97 -0.89 25.37 -14.34
C LYS A 97 -0.15 25.44 -13.00
N ARG A 98 0.21 26.66 -12.60
CA ARG A 98 0.82 26.97 -11.30
C ARG A 98 -0.14 27.77 -10.43
N GLY A 99 -0.21 27.43 -9.14
CA GLY A 99 -1.00 28.18 -8.16
C GLY A 99 -0.62 27.83 -6.73
N THR A 100 -0.80 28.79 -5.82
CA THR A 100 -0.58 28.61 -4.38
C THR A 100 -1.87 28.88 -3.64
N ALA A 101 -2.42 27.89 -2.94
CA ALA A 101 -3.53 28.09 -2.02
C ALA A 101 -2.99 28.05 -0.58
N ASN A 102 -3.25 29.14 0.15
CA ASN A 102 -2.79 29.37 1.51
C ASN A 102 -4.01 29.62 2.40
N VAL A 103 -4.39 28.62 3.20
CA VAL A 103 -5.49 28.73 4.15
C VAL A 103 -4.94 29.31 5.46
N MET A 104 -5.49 30.44 5.89
CA MET A 104 -5.21 31.03 7.20
C MET A 104 -6.41 30.79 8.11
N GLY A 105 -6.23 29.95 9.12
CA GLY A 105 -7.17 29.85 10.23
C GLY A 105 -6.96 31.00 11.21
N TYR A 106 -8.05 31.52 11.77
CA TYR A 106 -8.03 32.35 12.98
C TYR A 106 -7.61 31.52 14.22
#